data_AF-A0A7S4VTV7-F1
#
_entry.id   AF-A0A7S4VTV7-F1
#
_cell.length_a   1.000
_cell.length_b   1.000
_cell.length_c   1.000
_cell.angle_alpha   90.00
_cell.angle_beta   90.00
_cell.angle_gamma   90.00
#
_symmetry.space_group_name_H-M   'P 1'
#
loop_
_entity.id
_entity.type
_entity.pdbx_description
1 polymer ?
#
loop_
_entity_poly.entity_id
_entity_poly.type
_entity_poly.pdbx_seq_one_letter_code
_entity_poly.pdbx_strand_id
1 'polypeptide(L)'
;KLDMFYDLNDNDGRVTPFVVGGLGNTDFNGENSTMIDVGAGLKVGLSGNVEWRTAIRAFNYLGGDDDRDVGIDSSLIFYFGRDSRPAPRPTPEPEPAPAAPAPDSDRDGVPDSRDECP
;
A
#
# COMPACT_ATOMS: atom_id res chain seq x y z
N LYS A 1 16.48 5.23 -22.24
CA LYS A 1 15.08 4.77 -22.22
C LYS A 1 14.28 5.67 -21.29
N LEU A 2 13.08 6.06 -21.68
CA LEU A 2 12.16 6.89 -20.93
C LEU A 2 10.86 6.10 -20.74
N ASP A 3 10.42 5.97 -19.49
CA ASP A 3 9.16 5.31 -19.13
C ASP A 3 8.22 6.29 -18.44
N MET A 4 6.96 6.29 -18.87
CA MET A 4 5.87 7.01 -18.24
C MET A 4 4.91 6.01 -17.60
N PHE A 5 4.67 6.17 -16.29
CA PHE A 5 3.75 5.36 -15.50
C PHE A 5 2.50 6.17 -15.19
N TYR A 6 1.33 5.55 -15.34
CA TYR A 6 0.05 6.13 -14.97
C TYR A 6 -0.70 5.17 -14.03
N ASP A 7 -0.97 5.63 -12.82
CA ASP A 7 -1.68 4.84 -11.81
C ASP A 7 -3.19 4.94 -12.07
N LEU A 8 -3.85 3.79 -12.22
CA LEU A 8 -5.27 3.70 -12.57
C LEU A 8 -6.18 3.94 -11.36
N ASN A 9 -5.65 3.80 -10.15
CA ASN A 9 -6.36 4.03 -8.92
C ASN A 9 -5.40 4.63 -7.88
N ASP A 10 -5.69 5.83 -7.40
CA ASP A 10 -4.86 6.58 -6.44
C ASP A 10 -5.39 6.48 -5.00
N ASN A 11 -6.29 5.53 -4.74
CA ASN A 11 -6.71 5.23 -3.39
C ASN A 11 -5.50 4.69 -2.60
N ASP A 12 -5.37 5.08 -1.33
CA ASP A 12 -4.35 4.67 -0.32
C ASP A 12 -4.35 3.14 -0.01
N GLY A 13 -4.90 2.33 -0.90
CA GLY A 13 -4.91 0.89 -0.85
C GLY A 13 -3.51 0.31 -1.01
N ARG A 14 -3.30 -0.88 -0.41
CA ARG A 14 -2.02 -1.59 -0.47
C ARG A 14 -1.60 -2.01 -1.88
N VAL A 15 -2.50 -1.97 -2.86
CA VAL A 15 -2.26 -2.41 -4.24
C VAL A 15 -2.78 -1.36 -5.22
N THR A 16 -1.87 -0.84 -6.06
CA THR A 16 -2.16 0.19 -7.06
C THR A 16 -1.91 -0.38 -8.46
N PRO A 17 -2.97 -0.60 -9.27
CA PRO A 17 -2.81 -0.96 -10.67
C PRO A 17 -2.30 0.23 -11.47
N PHE A 18 -1.43 -0.03 -12.44
CA PHE A 18 -0.87 1.01 -13.30
C PHE A 18 -0.72 0.52 -14.74
N VAL A 19 -0.65 1.47 -15.67
CA VAL A 19 -0.18 1.26 -17.04
C VAL A 19 1.15 1.98 -17.24
N VAL A 20 1.98 1.45 -18.13
CA VAL A 20 3.28 2.02 -18.46
C VAL A 20 3.44 2.07 -19.97
N GLY A 21 3.98 3.19 -20.45
CA GLY A 21 4.42 3.36 -21.83
C GLY A 21 5.87 3.85 -21.84
N GLY A 22 6.69 3.25 -22.69
CA GLY A 22 8.10 3.56 -22.78
C GLY A 22 8.57 3.75 -24.21
N LEU A 23 9.61 4.56 -24.37
CA LEU A 23 10.39 4.65 -25.60
C LEU A 23 11.88 4.72 -25.27
N GLY A 24 12.70 4.12 -26.13
CA GLY A 24 14.14 4.15 -25.97
C GLY A 24 14.86 3.68 -27.22
N ASN A 25 16.18 3.64 -27.11
CA ASN A 25 17.03 3.01 -28.10
C ASN A 25 17.79 1.88 -27.41
N THR A 26 17.98 0.78 -28.14
CA THR A 26 18.85 -0.31 -27.73
C THR A 26 20.02 -0.41 -28.70
N ASP A 27 21.19 -0.76 -28.18
CA ASP A 27 22.36 -1.08 -28.97
C ASP A 27 22.64 -2.57 -28.76
N PHE A 28 22.38 -3.37 -29.78
CA PHE A 28 22.76 -4.78 -29.80
C PHE A 28 23.68 -5.00 -31.00
N ASN A 29 24.91 -5.45 -30.73
CA ASN A 29 25.89 -5.80 -31.75
C ASN A 29 26.21 -4.66 -32.75
N GLY A 30 26.10 -3.39 -32.33
CA GLY A 30 26.36 -2.21 -33.17
C GLY A 30 25.18 -1.75 -34.03
N GLU A 31 24.03 -2.41 -33.91
CA GLU A 31 22.79 -2.00 -34.57
C GLU A 31 21.94 -1.20 -33.58
N ASN A 32 21.60 0.04 -33.98
CA ASN A 32 20.79 0.93 -33.15
C ASN A 32 19.31 0.82 -33.56
N SER A 33 18.53 0.17 -32.70
CA SER A 33 17.09 0.04 -32.93
C SER A 33 16.34 0.92 -31.94
N THR A 34 15.31 1.62 -32.44
CA THR A 34 14.37 2.34 -31.57
C THR A 34 13.38 1.34 -31.04
N MET A 35 13.07 1.37 -29.74
CA MET A 35 12.17 0.46 -29.07
C MET A 35 11.03 1.26 -28.44
N ILE A 36 9.80 0.79 -28.61
CA ILE A 36 8.63 1.26 -27.86
C ILE A 36 8.06 0.12 -27.02
N ASP A 37 7.57 0.42 -25.83
CA ASP A 37 6.91 -0.57 -24.98
C ASP A 37 5.62 -0.05 -24.37
N VAL A 38 4.70 -0.98 -24.16
CA VAL A 38 3.45 -0.75 -23.44
C VAL A 38 3.21 -1.91 -22.49
N GLY A 39 2.73 -1.63 -21.29
CA GLY A 39 2.47 -2.65 -20.30
C GLY A 39 1.48 -2.23 -19.24
N ALA A 40 1.14 -3.19 -18.40
CA ALA A 40 0.30 -2.99 -17.25
C ALA A 40 0.82 -3.83 -16.08
N GLY A 41 0.61 -3.33 -14.87
CA GLY A 41 1.17 -3.96 -13.69
C GLY A 41 0.49 -3.54 -12.40
N LEU A 42 1.07 -4.04 -11.31
CA LEU A 42 0.65 -3.78 -9.94
C LEU A 42 1.83 -3.25 -9.14
N LYS A 43 1.59 -2.20 -8.36
CA LYS A 43 2.43 -1.74 -7.26
C LYS A 43 1.83 -2.23 -5.96
N VAL A 44 2.64 -2.77 -5.06
CA VAL A 44 2.23 -3.28 -3.76
C VAL A 44 3.06 -2.61 -2.68
N GLY A 45 2.41 -1.82 -1.81
CA GLY A 45 3.06 -1.22 -0.65
C GLY A 45 3.41 -2.28 0.39
N LEU A 46 4.71 -2.53 0.60
CA LEU A 46 5.19 -3.49 1.60
C LEU A 46 5.39 -2.83 2.97
N SER A 47 5.82 -1.57 2.98
CA SER A 47 6.05 -0.73 4.16
C SER A 47 5.94 0.75 3.76
N GLY A 48 5.92 1.69 4.71
CA GLY A 48 5.73 3.13 4.42
C GLY A 48 6.76 3.75 3.46
N ASN A 49 7.91 3.10 3.28
CA ASN A 49 8.99 3.54 2.40
C ASN A 49 9.43 2.47 1.37
N VAL A 50 8.72 1.34 1.28
CA VAL A 50 9.07 0.22 0.37
C VAL A 50 7.86 -0.23 -0.42
N GLU A 51 8.04 -0.27 -1.74
CA GLU A 51 7.03 -0.71 -2.70
C GLU A 51 7.60 -1.80 -3.59
N TRP A 52 6.83 -2.85 -3.83
CA TRP A 52 7.15 -3.85 -4.85
C TRP A 52 6.32 -3.57 -6.10
N ARG A 53 6.95 -3.50 -7.26
CA ARG A 53 6.30 -3.23 -8.54
C ARG A 53 6.57 -4.37 -9.50
N THR A 54 5.51 -4.92 -10.09
CA THR A 54 5.59 -5.95 -11.13
C THR A 54 4.69 -5.58 -12.31
N ALA A 55 5.15 -5.83 -13.53
CA ALA A 55 4.38 -5.54 -14.75
C ALA A 55 4.69 -6.54 -15.87
N ILE A 56 3.70 -6.76 -16.74
CA ILE A 56 3.89 -7.43 -18.02
C ILE A 56 3.94 -6.35 -19.09
N ARG A 57 4.93 -6.43 -19.98
CA ARG A 57 5.18 -5.43 -21.03
C ARG A 57 5.34 -6.10 -22.39
N ALA A 58 4.78 -5.48 -23.41
CA ALA A 58 5.02 -5.81 -24.81
C ALA A 58 6.00 -4.77 -25.39
N PHE A 59 7.04 -5.25 -26.06
CA PHE A 59 8.08 -4.45 -26.71
C PHE A 59 7.97 -4.58 -28.22
N ASN A 60 8.08 -3.47 -28.92
CA ASN A 60 8.13 -3.43 -30.38
C ASN A 60 9.38 -2.64 -30.80
N TYR A 61 10.13 -3.18 -31.76
CA TYR A 61 11.35 -2.56 -32.25
C TYR A 61 11.08 -1.91 -33.61
N LEU A 62 11.28 -0.60 -33.68
CA LEU A 62 11.16 0.20 -34.88
C LEU A 62 12.53 0.24 -35.59
N GLY A 63 12.57 -0.23 -36.85
CA GLY A 63 13.76 -0.15 -37.71
C GLY A 63 14.42 -1.48 -38.09
N GLY A 64 13.87 -2.62 -37.68
CA GLY A 64 14.28 -3.97 -38.09
C GLY A 64 13.09 -4.82 -38.58
N ASP A 65 13.26 -6.14 -38.67
CA ASP A 65 12.15 -7.09 -38.83
C ASP A 65 11.14 -6.88 -37.68
N ASP A 66 9.83 -7.03 -37.93
CA ASP A 66 8.71 -6.71 -37.00
C ASP A 66 8.68 -7.68 -35.79
N ASP A 67 9.71 -7.60 -34.95
CA ASP A 67 9.92 -8.42 -33.77
C ASP A 67 9.12 -7.84 -32.59
N ARG A 68 8.27 -8.69 -32.02
CA ARG A 68 7.44 -8.36 -30.87
C ARG A 68 7.77 -9.30 -29.73
N ASP A 69 8.22 -8.72 -28.63
CA ASP A 69 8.58 -9.46 -27.43
C ASP A 69 7.60 -9.15 -26.30
N VAL A 70 7.42 -10.12 -25.41
CA VAL A 70 6.74 -9.91 -24.14
C VAL A 70 7.73 -10.18 -23.01
N GLY A 71 7.79 -9.27 -22.05
CA GLY A 71 8.62 -9.39 -20.87
C GLY A 71 7.82 -9.16 -19.59
N ILE A 72 8.42 -9.61 -18.49
CA ILE A 72 7.96 -9.32 -17.14
C ILE A 72 9.01 -8.49 -16.43
N ASP A 73 8.60 -7.38 -15.81
CA ASP A 73 9.42 -6.62 -14.88
C ASP A 73 8.96 -6.86 -13.45
N SER A 74 9.92 -7.04 -12.54
CA SER A 74 9.68 -7.14 -11.10
C SER A 74 10.78 -6.37 -10.38
N SER A 75 10.40 -5.42 -9.55
CA SER A 75 11.31 -4.43 -8.97
C SER A 75 10.91 -4.06 -7.55
N LEU A 76 11.91 -3.78 -6.71
CA LEU A 76 11.73 -3.28 -5.35
C LEU A 76 12.19 -1.82 -5.28
N ILE A 77 11.30 -0.94 -4.84
CA ILE A 77 11.46 0.51 -4.85
C ILE A 77 11.54 0.99 -3.40
N PHE A 78 12.64 1.68 -3.07
CA PHE A 78 12.85 2.28 -1.76
C PHE A 78 12.77 3.80 -1.88
N TYR A 79 11.83 4.42 -1.16
CA TYR A 79 11.65 5.87 -1.16
C TYR A 79 12.44 6.51 -0.01
N PHE A 80 13.35 7.44 -0.31
CA PHE A 80 14.06 8.24 0.69
C PHE A 80 13.21 9.45 1.11
N GLY A 81 13.16 9.76 2.41
CA GLY A 81 12.46 10.93 2.94
C GLY A 81 10.93 10.78 3.06
N ARG A 82 10.37 9.59 2.75
CA ARG A 82 9.03 9.23 3.21
C ARG A 82 9.14 8.82 4.68
N ASP A 83 8.74 9.71 5.58
CA ASP A 83 8.54 9.34 6.97
C ASP A 83 7.45 8.25 7.01
N SER A 84 7.84 7.02 7.34
CA SER A 84 6.91 6.00 7.78
C SER A 84 6.35 6.47 9.12
N ARG A 85 5.41 7.42 9.11
CA ARG A 85 4.72 7.83 10.34
C ARG A 85 4.06 6.56 10.86
N PRO A 86 4.49 6.03 12.02
CA PRO A 86 3.84 4.86 12.57
C PRO A 86 2.36 5.20 12.68
N ALA A 87 1.49 4.28 12.24
CA ALA A 87 0.07 4.42 12.50
C ALA A 87 -0.09 4.76 13.99
N PRO A 88 -0.90 5.79 14.34
CA PRO A 88 -1.13 6.13 15.73
C PRO A 88 -1.47 4.84 16.47
N ARG A 89 -0.69 4.51 17.52
CA ARG A 89 -1.06 3.38 18.37
C ARG A 89 -2.50 3.63 18.82
N PRO A 90 -3.39 2.62 18.76
CA PRO A 90 -4.73 2.78 19.27
C PRO A 90 -4.61 3.33 20.68
N THR A 91 -5.25 4.47 20.95
CA THR A 91 -5.37 5.01 22.30
C THR A 91 -5.92 3.87 23.16
N PRO A 92 -5.29 3.54 24.30
CA PRO A 92 -5.85 2.55 25.21
C PRO A 92 -7.30 2.93 25.49
N GLU A 93 -8.22 1.99 25.28
CA GLU A 93 -9.62 2.20 25.62
C GLU A 93 -9.68 2.56 27.11
N PRO A 94 -10.37 3.64 27.51
CA PRO A 94 -10.46 4.02 28.91
C PRO A 94 -10.99 2.83 29.71
N GLU A 95 -10.25 2.42 30.75
CA GLU A 95 -10.72 1.38 31.66
C GLU A 95 -12.10 1.77 32.19
N PRO A 96 -13.05 0.83 32.27
CA PRO A 96 -14.36 1.11 32.81
C PRO A 96 -14.20 1.64 34.24
N ALA A 97 -14.84 2.79 34.50
CA ALA A 97 -14.84 3.38 35.83
C ALA A 97 -15.34 2.35 36.85
N PRO A 98 -14.75 2.30 38.07
CA PRO A 98 -15.25 1.44 39.13
C PRO A 98 -16.75 1.66 39.34
N ALA A 99 -17.52 0.58 39.38
CA ALA A 99 -18.94 0.68 39.69
C ALA A 99 -19.10 1.38 41.05
N ALA A 100 -20.02 2.34 41.11
CA ALA A 100 -20.35 2.98 42.37
C ALA A 100 -20.82 1.91 43.38
N PRO A 101 -20.39 2.00 44.65
CA PRO A 101 -20.91 1.12 45.68
C PRO A 101 -22.43 1.25 45.76
N ALA A 102 -23.11 0.14 46.03
CA ALA A 102 -24.55 0.15 46.22
C ALA A 102 -24.93 1.07 47.40
N PRO A 103 -26.05 1.79 47.33
CA PRO A 103 -26.51 2.62 48.44
C PRO A 103 -26.81 1.74 49.66
N ASP A 104 -26.43 2.27 50.82
CA ASP A 104 -26.59 1.71 52.16
C ASP A 104 -26.92 2.92 53.05
N SER A 105 -28.23 3.11 53.26
CA SER A 105 -28.79 4.34 53.80
C SER A 105 -28.55 4.49 55.31
N ASP A 106 -28.56 3.39 56.05
CA ASP A 106 -28.39 3.37 57.50
C ASP A 106 -26.98 2.95 57.94
N ARG A 107 -26.15 2.48 57.00
CA ARG A 107 -24.74 2.09 57.17
C ARG A 107 -24.57 0.85 58.03
N ASP A 108 -25.52 -0.07 58.00
CA ASP A 108 -25.43 -1.35 58.69
C ASP A 108 -24.59 -2.40 57.92
N GLY A 109 -24.24 -2.09 56.66
CA GLY A 109 -23.45 -2.95 55.78
C GLY A 109 -24.28 -3.81 54.82
N VAL A 110 -25.60 -3.66 54.80
CA VAL A 110 -26.52 -4.31 53.86
C VAL A 110 -26.93 -3.29 52.78
N PRO A 111 -26.78 -3.61 51.48
CA PRO A 111 -27.27 -2.71 50.43
C PRO A 111 -28.80 -2.54 50.51
N ASP A 112 -29.32 -1.33 50.33
CA ASP A 112 -30.75 -1.00 50.41
C ASP A 112 -31.64 -1.97 49.61
N SER A 113 -31.14 -2.47 48.47
CA SER A 113 -31.83 -3.48 47.64
C SER A 113 -32.12 -4.83 48.31
N ARG A 114 -31.46 -5.09 49.43
CA ARG A 114 -31.48 -6.33 50.23
C ARG A 114 -31.78 -6.07 51.70
N ASP A 115 -32.09 -4.83 52.04
CA ASP A 115 -32.44 -4.44 53.39
C ASP A 115 -33.96 -4.44 53.56
N GLU A 116 -34.44 -5.18 54.56
CA GLU A 116 -35.85 -5.27 54.92
C GLU A 116 -36.24 -4.24 55.99
N CYS A 117 -35.26 -3.55 56.59
CA CYS A 117 -35.42 -2.57 57.66
C CYS A 117 -34.64 -1.25 57.36
N PRO A 118 -34.99 -0.54 56.28
CA PRO A 118 -34.28 0.65 55.82
C PRO A 118 -34.39 1.89 56.74
#